data_AF-A0A8T6SIL9-F1
#
_entry.id   AF-A0A8T6SIL9-F1
#
_cell.length_a   1.000
_cell.length_b   1.000
_cell.length_c   1.000
_cell.angle_alpha   90.00
_cell.angle_beta   90.00
_cell.angle_gamma   90.00
#
_symmetry.space_group_name_H-M   'P 1'
#
loop_
_entity.id
_entity.type
_entity.pdbx_description
1 polymer ?
#
loop_
_entity_poly.entity_id
_entity_poly.type
_entity_poly.pdbx_seq_one_letter_code
_entity_poly.pdbx_strand_id
1 'polypeptide(L)'
;LSGGPVWYSEYGFQCSRGFRALKAWMSIKEHGILKYGRLIQQNVDQAGYLTELIDATPELERVAPVPLNIVCFRFTANGLDEVALNELNSELLMQLQESGI
;
A
#
# COMPACT_ATOMS: atom_id res chain seq x y z
N LEU A 1 14.02 39.79 27.61
CA LEU A 1 13.36 39.17 26.44
C LEU A 1 13.26 37.67 26.70
N SER A 2 12.24 37.25 27.45
CA SER A 2 12.06 35.85 27.84
C SER A 2 11.36 35.09 26.72
N GLY A 3 12.14 34.62 25.74
CA GLY A 3 11.65 33.74 24.66
C GLY A 3 11.34 32.37 25.24
N GLY A 4 10.06 32.11 25.50
CA GLY A 4 9.58 30.77 25.80
C GLY A 4 9.87 29.78 24.67
N PRO A 5 9.54 28.49 24.85
CA PRO A 5 9.74 27.49 23.80
C PRO A 5 9.04 27.91 22.49
N VAL A 6 9.70 27.59 21.38
CA VAL A 6 9.22 27.82 20.01
C VAL A 6 7.80 27.29 19.85
N TRP A 7 6.90 28.08 19.26
CA TRP A 7 5.50 27.70 19.11
C TRP A 7 5.36 26.56 18.09
N TYR A 8 4.41 25.64 18.30
CA TYR A 8 4.19 24.50 17.39
C TYR A 8 3.92 24.93 15.93
N SER A 9 3.37 26.12 15.72
CA SER A 9 3.14 26.72 14.40
C SER A 9 4.42 27.12 13.68
N GLU A 10 5.52 27.35 14.38
CA GLU A 10 6.81 27.75 13.79
C GLU A 10 7.60 26.57 13.23
N TYR A 11 7.18 25.32 13.52
CA TYR A 11 7.76 24.10 12.98
C TYR A 11 7.21 23.69 11.60
N GLY A 12 6.35 24.52 10.98
CA GLY A 12 5.80 24.23 9.67
C GLY A 12 5.14 25.43 9.03
N PHE A 13 4.66 25.26 7.81
CA PHE A 13 4.08 26.36 7.03
C PHE A 13 2.69 26.80 7.51
N GLN A 14 2.00 25.97 8.30
CA GLN A 14 0.62 26.22 8.72
C GLN A 14 0.56 26.84 10.11
N CYS A 15 0.01 28.05 10.21
CA CYS A 15 -0.26 28.71 11.49
C CYS A 15 -1.43 28.04 12.24
N SER A 16 -2.55 27.80 11.54
CA SER A 16 -3.72 27.09 12.06
C SER A 16 -3.89 25.76 11.34
N ARG A 17 -4.01 24.65 12.10
CA ARG A 17 -4.23 23.31 11.55
C ARG A 17 -5.09 22.45 12.48
N GLY A 18 -5.86 21.52 11.90
CA GLY A 18 -6.66 20.58 12.68
C GLY A 18 -5.81 19.63 13.52
N PHE A 19 -6.38 19.12 14.62
CA PHE A 19 -5.66 18.27 15.58
C PHE A 19 -5.54 16.81 15.09
N ARG A 20 -4.78 16.59 14.01
CA ARG A 20 -4.58 15.27 13.39
C ARG A 20 -3.99 14.23 14.35
N ALA A 21 -3.14 14.67 15.27
CA ALA A 21 -2.52 13.81 16.27
C ALA A 21 -3.54 13.19 17.24
N LEU A 22 -4.68 13.85 17.52
CA LEU A 22 -5.72 13.28 18.37
C LEU A 22 -6.28 11.97 17.80
N LYS A 23 -6.56 11.94 16.49
CA LYS A 23 -7.07 10.74 15.81
C LYS A 23 -6.06 9.60 15.91
N ALA A 24 -4.80 9.86 15.54
CA ALA A 24 -3.73 8.87 15.60
C ALA A 24 -3.50 8.36 17.04
N TRP A 25 -3.46 9.28 18.01
CA TRP A 25 -3.25 8.93 19.42
C TRP A 25 -4.39 8.08 19.98
N MET A 26 -5.64 8.45 19.71
CA MET A 26 -6.80 7.68 20.18
C MET A 26 -6.82 6.27 19.56
N SER A 27 -6.51 6.13 18.27
CA SER A 27 -6.41 4.81 17.63
C SER A 27 -5.30 3.94 18.22
N ILE A 28 -4.13 4.52 18.53
CA ILE A 28 -3.04 3.79 19.22
C ILE A 28 -3.45 3.41 20.64
N LYS A 29 -4.15 4.28 21.37
CA LYS A 29 -4.56 4.02 22.76
C LYS A 29 -5.63 2.96 22.86
N GLU A 30 -6.57 2.90 21.92
CA GLU A 30 -7.63 1.89 21.92
C GLU A 30 -7.16 0.55 21.34
N HIS A 31 -6.44 0.52 20.22
CA HIS A 31 -5.99 -0.74 19.61
C HIS A 31 -4.67 -1.28 20.19
N GLY A 32 -3.79 -0.42 20.70
CA GLY A 32 -2.47 -0.79 21.19
C GLY A 32 -1.45 -1.10 20.08
N ILE A 33 -0.17 -0.90 20.37
CA ILE A 33 0.92 -1.07 19.38
C ILE A 33 1.09 -2.51 18.91
N LEU A 34 0.81 -3.50 19.78
CA LEU A 34 0.96 -4.92 19.45
C LEU A 34 -0.03 -5.36 18.36
N LYS A 35 -1.25 -4.81 18.36
CA LYS A 35 -2.25 -5.11 17.34
C LYS A 35 -1.81 -4.57 15.98
N TYR A 36 -1.30 -3.34 15.93
CA TYR A 36 -0.76 -2.77 14.70
C TYR A 36 0.42 -3.60 14.15
N GLY A 37 1.36 -3.99 15.00
CA GLY A 37 2.48 -4.86 14.59
C GLY A 37 1.99 -6.17 13.97
N ARG A 38 1.00 -6.81 14.59
CA ARG A 38 0.39 -8.05 14.06
C ARG A 38 -0.28 -7.84 12.70
N LEU A 39 -1.04 -6.76 12.53
CA LEU A 39 -1.72 -6.46 11.27
C LEU A 39 -0.74 -6.14 10.14
N ILE A 40 0.34 -5.43 10.45
CA ILE A 40 1.41 -5.16 9.49
C ILE A 40 2.06 -6.48 9.06
N GLN A 41 2.40 -7.35 10.02
CA GLN A 41 2.96 -8.67 9.70
C GLN A 41 2.00 -9.50 8.85
N GLN A 42 0.71 -9.54 9.21
CA GLN A 42 -0.32 -10.23 8.43
C GLN A 42 -0.36 -9.75 6.97
N ASN A 43 -0.29 -8.44 6.73
CA ASN A 43 -0.27 -7.89 5.38
C ASN A 43 0.99 -8.28 4.59
N VAL A 44 2.14 -8.35 5.26
CA VAL A 44 3.40 -8.83 4.66
C VAL A 44 3.28 -10.32 4.32
N ASP A 45 2.75 -11.13 5.22
CA ASP A 45 2.53 -12.57 5.00
C ASP A 45 1.57 -12.81 3.83
N GLN A 46 0.50 -12.02 3.72
CA GLN A 46 -0.44 -12.07 2.59
C GLN A 46 0.22 -11.72 1.25
N ALA A 47 1.10 -10.72 1.22
CA ALA A 47 1.84 -10.37 0.02
C ALA A 47 2.86 -11.45 -0.36
N GLY A 48 3.50 -12.08 0.63
CA GLY A 48 4.35 -13.26 0.43
C GLY A 48 3.57 -14.41 -0.19
N TYR A 49 2.41 -14.75 0.38
CA TYR A 49 1.53 -15.79 -0.15
C TYR A 49 1.07 -15.50 -1.60
N LEU A 50 0.67 -14.26 -1.90
CA LEU A 50 0.31 -13.87 -3.27
C LEU A 50 1.50 -14.01 -4.23
N THR A 51 2.71 -13.68 -3.77
CA THR A 51 3.92 -13.82 -4.57
C THR A 51 4.18 -15.28 -4.94
N GLU A 52 4.04 -16.22 -3.98
CA GLU A 52 4.18 -17.65 -4.25
C GLU A 52 3.16 -18.15 -5.29
N LEU A 53 1.92 -17.67 -5.23
CA LEU A 53 0.90 -18.01 -6.22
C LEU A 53 1.22 -17.47 -7.62
N ILE A 54 1.73 -16.24 -7.70
CA ILE A 54 2.14 -15.62 -8.97
C ILE A 54 3.31 -16.40 -9.57
N ASP A 55 4.35 -16.66 -8.78
CA ASP A 55 5.55 -17.35 -9.24
C ASP A 55 5.24 -18.81 -9.66
N ALA A 56 4.16 -19.41 -9.12
CA ALA A 56 3.68 -20.74 -9.52
C ALA A 56 2.78 -20.71 -10.78
N THR A 57 2.34 -19.54 -11.26
CA THR A 57 1.38 -19.39 -12.36
C THR A 57 2.09 -18.89 -13.62
N PRO A 58 2.25 -19.71 -14.69
CA PRO A 58 3.05 -19.35 -15.87
C PRO A 58 2.57 -18.13 -16.65
N GLU A 59 1.28 -17.79 -16.50
CA GLU A 59 0.65 -16.67 -17.20
C GLU A 59 0.81 -15.34 -16.43
N LEU A 60 1.42 -15.37 -15.25
CA LEU A 60 1.66 -14.19 -14.43
C LEU A 60 3.16 -13.95 -14.27
N GLU A 61 3.54 -12.68 -14.36
CA GLU A 61 4.93 -12.25 -14.19
C GLU A 61 5.01 -11.21 -13.07
N ARG A 62 5.88 -11.45 -12.09
CA ARG A 62 6.21 -10.48 -11.06
C ARG A 62 7.15 -9.40 -11.61
N VAL A 63 6.74 -8.13 -11.54
CA VAL A 63 7.44 -6.99 -12.13
C VAL A 63 8.45 -6.36 -11.17
N ALA A 64 8.28 -6.50 -9.85
CA ALA A 64 9.16 -5.90 -8.84
C ALA A 64 9.38 -6.81 -7.63
N PRO A 65 10.47 -6.63 -6.86
CA PRO A 65 10.65 -7.28 -5.56
C PRO A 65 9.53 -6.91 -4.57
N VAL A 66 9.20 -7.82 -3.65
CA VAL A 66 8.12 -7.65 -2.65
C VAL A 66 8.73 -7.60 -1.24
N PRO A 67 9.27 -6.44 -0.80
CA PRO A 67 9.87 -6.32 0.53
C PRO A 67 8.84 -6.10 1.66
N LEU A 68 7.60 -5.75 1.32
CA LEU A 68 6.53 -5.40 2.26
C LEU A 68 5.19 -5.97 1.75
N ASN A 69 4.10 -5.19 1.81
CA ASN A 69 2.74 -5.63 1.55
C ASN A 69 2.19 -5.24 0.16
N ILE A 70 3.06 -4.95 -0.81
CA ILE A 70 2.66 -4.53 -2.17
C ILE A 70 3.31 -5.46 -3.18
N VAL A 71 2.49 -6.06 -4.05
CA VAL A 71 2.93 -6.96 -5.12
C VAL A 71 2.61 -6.34 -6.46
N CYS A 72 3.65 -6.06 -7.26
CA CYS A 72 3.48 -5.59 -8.63
C CYS A 72 3.66 -6.78 -9.59
N PHE A 73 2.62 -7.12 -10.33
CA PHE A 73 2.62 -8.21 -11.29
C PHE A 73 1.79 -7.84 -12.51
N ARG A 74 1.93 -8.61 -13.59
CA ARG A 74 1.16 -8.47 -14.82
C ARG A 74 0.82 -9.84 -15.41
N PHE A 75 -0.24 -9.90 -16.19
CA PHE A 75 -0.56 -11.04 -17.03
C PHE A 75 0.29 -11.02 -18.30
N THR A 76 0.80 -12.20 -18.68
CA THR A 76 1.62 -12.41 -19.87
C THR A 76 0.98 -13.46 -20.77
N ALA A 77 0.82 -13.14 -22.06
CA ALA A 77 0.35 -14.07 -23.08
C ALA A 77 1.37 -14.17 -24.22
N ASN A 78 1.59 -15.40 -24.69
CA ASN A 78 2.51 -15.65 -25.80
C ASN A 78 2.01 -14.99 -27.08
N GLY A 79 2.91 -14.26 -27.76
CA GLY A 79 2.65 -13.69 -29.09
C GLY A 79 1.99 -12.31 -29.12
N LEU A 80 1.79 -11.66 -27.97
CA LEU A 80 1.40 -10.26 -27.89
C LEU A 80 2.63 -9.35 -27.78
N ASP A 81 2.57 -8.18 -28.40
CA ASP A 81 3.55 -7.13 -28.21
C ASP A 81 3.29 -6.35 -26.91
N GLU A 82 4.21 -5.47 -26.52
CA GLU A 82 4.13 -4.74 -25.26
C GLU A 82 2.91 -3.81 -25.19
N VAL A 83 2.50 -3.23 -26.32
CA VAL A 83 1.32 -2.35 -26.40
C VAL A 83 0.05 -3.16 -26.15
N ALA A 84 -0.13 -4.28 -26.86
CA ALA A 84 -1.30 -5.13 -26.68
C ALA A 84 -1.34 -5.78 -25.27
N LEU A 85 -0.19 -6.12 -24.69
CA LEU A 85 -0.13 -6.59 -23.30
C LEU A 85 -0.59 -5.53 -22.30
N ASN A 86 -0.21 -4.26 -22.51
CA ASN A 86 -0.65 -3.17 -21.64
C ASN A 86 -2.16 -2.90 -21.75
N GLU A 87 -2.70 -2.95 -22.97
CA GLU A 87 -4.15 -2.84 -23.21
C GLU A 87 -4.91 -3.98 -22.52
N LEU A 88 -4.44 -5.23 -22.68
CA LEU A 88 -5.03 -6.40 -22.04
C LEU A 88 -5.01 -6.28 -20.51
N ASN A 89 -3.87 -5.92 -19.91
CA ASN A 89 -3.76 -5.77 -18.46
C ASN A 89 -4.65 -4.64 -17.92
N SER A 90 -4.83 -3.57 -18.71
CA SER A 90 -5.74 -2.47 -18.35
C SER A 90 -7.21 -2.92 -18.36
N GLU A 91 -7.60 -3.71 -19.35
CA GLU A 91 -8.95 -4.30 -19.44
C GLU A 91 -9.20 -5.29 -18.30
N LEU A 92 -8.24 -6.18 -18.00
CA LEU A 92 -8.33 -7.12 -16.87
C LEU A 92 -8.52 -6.38 -15.54
N LEU A 93 -7.80 -5.28 -15.33
CA LEU A 93 -7.95 -4.45 -14.15
C LEU A 93 -9.37 -3.85 -14.06
N MET A 94 -9.90 -3.36 -15.17
CA MET A 94 -11.24 -2.78 -15.23
C MET A 94 -12.31 -3.83 -14.93
N GLN A 95 -12.24 -5.01 -15.56
CA GLN A 95 -13.17 -6.11 -15.29
C GLN A 95 -13.12 -6.58 -13.84
N LEU A 96 -11.92 -6.68 -13.26
CA LEU A 96 -11.75 -7.04 -11.85
C LEU A 96 -12.42 -6.01 -10.94
N GLN A 97 -12.19 -4.72 -11.18
CA GLN A 97 -12.81 -3.64 -10.40
C GLN A 97 -14.34 -3.61 -10.53
N GLU A 98 -14.87 -3.89 -11.72
CA GLU A 98 -16.31 -3.95 -11.98
C GLU A 98 -16.98 -5.18 -11.34
N SER A 99 -16.25 -6.28 -11.22
CA SER A 99 -16.75 -7.50 -10.56
C SER A 99 -17.01 -7.31 -9.05
N GLY A 100 -16.35 -6.34 -8.43
CA GLY A 100 -16.56 -5.97 -7.01
C GLY A 100 -16.06 -7.01 -6.01
N ILE A 101 -15.16 -7.90 -6.42
CA ILE A 101 -14.50 -8.92 -5.59
C ILE A 101 -13.26 -8.35 -4.91
#